data_AF-A0A972UYT9-F1
#
_entry.id   AF-A0A972UYT9-F1
#
_cell.length_a   1.000
_cell.length_b   1.000
_cell.length_c   1.000
_cell.angle_alpha   90.00
_cell.angle_beta   90.00
_cell.angle_gamma   90.00
#
_symmetry.space_group_name_H-M   'P 1'
#
loop_
_entity.id
_entity.type
_entity.pdbx_description
1 polymer ?
#
loop_
_entity_poly.entity_id
_entity_poly.type
_entity_poly.pdbx_seq_one_letter_code
_entity_poly.pdbx_strand_id
1 'polypeptide(L)'
;FVFTEQGVAMLSSVLNSDLAIQVNIRIIRVFTKMRSLLSTHKKILQKLEQIEKKDIEQDKKIALIFNYLKQLEKSKQEESKFKNRKRIGFKQKDD
;
A
#
# COMPACT_ATOMS: atom_id res chain seq x y z
N PHE A 1 29.27 -21.21 -14.33
CA PHE A 1 28.44 -21.37 -13.12
C PHE A 1 29.03 -22.47 -12.26
N VAL A 2 29.80 -22.11 -11.22
CA VAL A 2 30.49 -23.08 -10.34
C VAL A 2 30.11 -22.86 -8.87
N PHE A 3 29.66 -21.65 -8.51
CA PHE A 3 29.40 -21.25 -7.13
C PHE A 3 27.91 -21.24 -6.75
N THR A 4 27.03 -21.92 -7.48
CA THR A 4 25.62 -22.11 -7.06
C THR A 4 25.50 -23.34 -6.17
N GLU A 5 24.41 -23.50 -5.40
CA GLU A 5 24.20 -24.67 -4.51
C GLU A 5 24.50 -26.00 -5.22
N GLN A 6 24.08 -26.12 -6.47
CA GLN A 6 24.21 -27.31 -7.32
C GLN A 6 25.65 -27.45 -7.86
N GLY A 7 26.34 -26.34 -8.14
CA GLY A 7 27.74 -26.33 -8.57
C GLY A 7 28.72 -26.69 -7.45
N VAL A 8 28.44 -26.24 -6.23
CA VAL A 8 29.26 -26.56 -5.04
C VAL A 8 29.00 -27.99 -4.57
N ALA A 9 27.76 -28.48 -4.66
CA ALA A 9 27.43 -29.88 -4.43
C ALA A 9 28.19 -30.82 -5.39
N MET A 10 28.22 -30.49 -6.69
CA MET A 10 28.97 -31.24 -7.71
C MET A 10 30.49 -31.26 -7.43
N LEU A 11 31.06 -30.16 -6.95
CA LEU A 11 32.48 -30.13 -6.53
C LEU A 11 32.74 -31.02 -5.31
N SER A 12 31.83 -31.04 -4.33
CA SER A 12 31.99 -31.88 -3.13
C SER A 12 31.89 -33.38 -3.42
N SER A 13 31.14 -33.79 -4.45
CA SER A 13 31.11 -35.19 -4.89
C SER A 13 32.38 -35.64 -5.61
N VAL A 14 33.08 -34.71 -6.28
CA VAL A 14 34.35 -34.98 -6.98
C VAL A 14 35.52 -34.96 -5.99
N LEU A 15 35.45 -34.11 -4.97
CA LEU A 15 36.45 -33.98 -3.91
C LEU A 15 35.85 -34.50 -2.60
N ASN A 16 35.83 -35.83 -2.39
CA ASN A 16 35.38 -36.49 -1.14
C ASN A 16 36.37 -36.29 0.05
N SER A 17 37.04 -35.14 0.12
CA SER A 17 37.95 -34.78 1.21
C SER A 17 37.20 -34.04 2.31
N ASP A 18 37.57 -34.27 3.57
CA ASP A 18 37.05 -33.54 4.74
C ASP A 18 37.13 -32.01 4.56
N LEU A 19 38.15 -31.53 3.84
CA LEU A 19 38.32 -30.12 3.53
C LEU A 19 37.20 -29.60 2.61
N ALA A 20 36.84 -30.38 1.58
CA ALA A 20 35.81 -29.99 0.61
C ALA A 20 34.41 -29.98 1.23
N ILE A 21 34.13 -30.92 2.16
CA ILE A 21 32.89 -30.95 2.93
C ILE A 21 32.75 -29.66 3.77
N GLN A 22 33.81 -29.26 4.46
CA GLN A 22 33.81 -28.04 5.26
C GLN A 22 33.62 -26.78 4.42
N VAL A 23 34.25 -26.72 3.24
CA VAL A 23 34.11 -25.60 2.31
C VAL A 23 32.67 -25.52 1.77
N ASN A 24 32.06 -26.64 1.38
CA ASN A 24 30.67 -26.68 0.92
C ASN A 24 29.70 -26.15 1.99
N ILE A 25 29.85 -26.61 3.24
CA ILE A 25 29.02 -26.14 4.36
C ILE A 25 29.16 -24.62 4.56
N ARG A 26 30.38 -24.08 4.47
CA ARG A 26 30.61 -22.63 4.60
C ARG A 26 29.95 -21.85 3.46
N ILE A 27 30.05 -22.34 2.22
CA ILE A 27 29.44 -21.70 1.06
C ILE A 27 27.90 -21.70 1.20
N ILE A 28 27.28 -22.84 1.52
CA ILE A 28 25.82 -22.93 1.73
C ILE A 28 25.35 -21.98 2.83
N ARG A 29 26.09 -21.84 3.94
CA ARG A 29 25.77 -20.88 5.02
C ARG A 29 25.80 -19.43 4.55
N VAL A 30 26.75 -19.07 3.70
CA VAL A 30 26.83 -17.71 3.13
C VAL A 30 25.66 -17.46 2.19
N PHE A 31 25.34 -18.41 1.31
CA PHE A 31 24.21 -18.29 0.38
C PHE A 31 22.86 -18.21 1.10
N THR A 32 22.64 -19.03 2.12
CA THR A 32 21.41 -18.98 2.93
C THR A 32 21.26 -17.66 3.68
N LYS A 33 22.34 -17.11 4.25
CA LYS A 33 22.34 -15.77 4.87
C LYS A 33 22.06 -14.67 3.85
N MET A 34 22.69 -14.69 2.68
CA MET A 34 22.42 -13.72 1.60
C MET A 34 20.96 -13.78 1.15
N ARG A 35 20.42 -14.99 0.92
CA ARG A 35 19.02 -15.16 0.51
C ARG A 35 18.04 -14.73 1.59
N SER A 36 18.35 -15.00 2.86
CA SER A 36 17.56 -14.52 3.99
C SER A 36 17.52 -12.99 4.00
N LEU A 37 18.67 -12.32 3.85
CA LEU A 37 18.75 -10.86 3.87
C LEU A 37 17.95 -10.24 2.72
N LEU A 38 18.09 -10.77 1.49
CA LEU A 38 17.31 -10.34 0.33
C LEU A 38 15.80 -10.59 0.51
N SER A 39 15.41 -11.70 1.14
CA SER A 39 14.01 -12.02 1.41
C SER A 39 13.38 -11.11 2.47
N THR A 40 14.14 -10.73 3.50
CA THR A 40 13.69 -9.83 4.56
C THR A 40 13.24 -8.48 3.99
N HIS A 41 14.01 -7.90 3.07
CA HIS A 41 13.67 -6.59 2.48
C HIS A 41 12.49 -6.67 1.51
N LYS A 42 12.31 -7.80 0.79
CA LYS A 42 11.17 -7.98 -0.13
C LYS A 42 9.82 -7.88 0.60
N LYS A 43 9.70 -8.49 1.77
CA LYS A 43 8.45 -8.44 2.57
C LYS A 43 8.16 -7.02 3.08
N ILE A 44 9.20 -6.28 3.46
CA ILE A 44 9.08 -4.89 3.93
C ILE A 44 8.61 -3.99 2.79
N LEU A 45 9.26 -4.07 1.62
CA LEU A 45 8.87 -3.32 0.43
C LEU A 45 7.42 -3.58 0.02
N GLN A 46 7.01 -4.85 0.00
CA GLN A 46 5.62 -5.22 -0.32
C GLN A 46 4.62 -4.65 0.67
N LYS A 47 4.93 -4.64 1.97
CA LYS A 47 4.06 -4.00 2.97
C LYS A 47 3.99 -2.49 2.78
N LEU A 48 5.11 -1.86 2.44
CA LEU A 48 5.19 -0.41 2.23
C LEU A 48 4.35 0.01 1.01
N GLU A 49 4.46 -0.70 -0.10
CA GLU A 49 3.59 -0.49 -1.29
C GLU A 49 2.10 -0.66 -0.96
N GLN A 50 1.75 -1.63 -0.11
CA GLN A 50 0.36 -1.83 0.31
C GLN A 50 -0.17 -0.68 1.17
N ILE A 51 0.68 -0.11 2.04
CA ILE A 51 0.32 1.04 2.88
C ILE A 51 0.12 2.27 1.99
N GLU A 52 1.07 2.55 1.10
CA GLU A 52 0.99 3.69 0.17
C GLU A 52 -0.28 3.64 -0.70
N LYS A 53 -0.62 2.46 -1.23
CA LYS A 53 -1.87 2.28 -1.99
C LYS A 53 -3.13 2.57 -1.17
N LYS A 54 -3.16 2.11 0.09
CA LYS A 54 -4.30 2.36 0.99
C LYS A 54 -4.43 3.85 1.33
N ASP A 55 -3.31 4.53 1.53
CA ASP A 55 -3.27 5.96 1.84
C ASP A 55 -3.87 6.79 0.69
N ILE A 56 -3.43 6.52 -0.54
CA ILE A 56 -3.97 7.16 -1.76
C ILE A 56 -5.48 6.91 -1.92
N GLU A 57 -5.95 5.69 -1.62
CA GLU A 57 -7.39 5.40 -1.65
C GLU A 57 -8.17 6.13 -0.56
N GLN A 58 -7.59 6.28 0.64
CA GLN A 58 -8.20 7.01 1.74
C GLN A 58 -8.33 8.50 1.41
N ASP A 59 -7.29 9.12 0.86
CA ASP A 59 -7.31 10.52 0.42
C ASP A 59 -8.43 10.78 -0.58
N LYS A 60 -8.60 9.88 -1.57
CA LYS A 60 -9.70 9.99 -2.55
C LYS A 60 -11.08 9.91 -1.89
N LYS A 61 -11.25 8.99 -0.93
CA LYS A 61 -12.52 8.85 -0.19
C LYS A 61 -12.80 10.09 0.66
N ILE A 62 -11.79 10.64 1.33
CA ILE A 62 -11.91 11.86 2.13
C ILE A 62 -12.31 13.03 1.24
N ALA A 63 -11.66 13.21 0.08
CA ALA A 63 -12.01 14.25 -0.88
C ALA A 63 -13.47 14.13 -1.36
N LEU A 64 -13.94 12.91 -1.62
CA LEU A 64 -15.34 12.63 -1.97
C LEU A 64 -16.31 13.01 -0.86
N ILE A 65 -16.03 12.62 0.39
CA ILE A 65 -16.84 12.98 1.55
C ILE A 65 -16.94 14.51 1.69
N PHE A 66 -15.81 15.22 1.57
CA PHE A 66 -15.80 16.68 1.62
C PHE A 66 -16.64 17.32 0.51
N ASN A 67 -16.58 16.79 -0.72
CA ASN A 67 -17.40 17.28 -1.81
C ASN A 67 -18.91 17.09 -1.54
N TYR A 68 -19.30 15.93 -1.01
CA TYR A 68 -20.70 15.69 -0.62
C TYR A 68 -21.15 16.60 0.52
N LEU A 69 -20.33 16.78 1.56
CA LEU A 69 -20.63 17.71 2.66
C LEU A 69 -20.84 19.13 2.14
N LYS A 70 -19.97 19.60 1.24
CA LYS A 70 -20.09 20.93 0.63
C LYS A 70 -21.36 21.06 -0.22
N GLN A 71 -21.78 20.01 -0.91
CA GLN A 71 -23.03 20.00 -1.68
C GLN A 71 -24.26 20.06 -0.76
N LEU A 72 -24.26 19.28 0.32
CA LEU A 72 -25.34 19.28 1.32
C LEU A 72 -25.43 20.62 2.08
N GLU A 73 -24.30 21.26 2.35
CA GLU A 73 -24.28 22.59 2.95
C GLU A 73 -24.89 23.62 2.00
N LYS A 74 -24.53 23.59 0.71
CA LYS A 74 -25.11 24.47 -0.31
C LYS A 74 -26.62 24.29 -0.43
N SER A 75 -27.12 23.06 -0.49
CA SER A 75 -28.56 22.81 -0.58
C SER A 75 -29.31 23.32 0.66
N LYS A 76 -28.76 23.11 1.87
CA LYS A 76 -29.31 23.71 3.10
C LYS A 76 -29.35 25.24 3.05
N GLN A 77 -28.28 25.86 2.55
CA GLN A 77 -28.22 27.31 2.41
C GLN A 77 -29.27 27.82 1.40
N GLU A 78 -29.44 27.14 0.26
CA GLU A 78 -30.47 27.47 -0.74
C GLU A 78 -31.90 27.32 -0.18
N GLU A 79 -32.17 26.23 0.54
CA GLU A 79 -33.45 26.04 1.24
C GLU A 79 -33.73 27.14 2.26
N SER A 80 -32.71 27.55 3.04
CA SER A 80 -32.86 28.64 4.01
C SER A 80 -33.14 29.99 3.33
N LYS A 81 -32.49 30.27 2.20
CA LYS A 81 -32.74 31.47 1.38
C LYS A 81 -34.15 31.45 0.79
N PHE A 82 -34.62 30.29 0.34
CA PHE A 82 -35.97 30.11 -0.18
C PHE A 82 -37.05 30.29 0.90
N LYS A 83 -36.79 29.84 2.14
CA LYS A 83 -37.71 30.04 3.28
C LYS A 83 -37.78 31.51 3.71
N ASN A 84 -36.66 32.22 3.68
CA ASN A 84 -36.57 33.61 4.15
C ASN A 84 -36.87 34.68 3.07
N ARG A 85 -37.27 34.28 1.85
CA ARG A 85 -37.62 35.24 0.80
C ARG A 85 -38.89 36.01 1.14
N LYS A 86 -38.91 37.32 0.85
CA LYS A 86 -40.15 38.12 0.93
C LYS A 86 -41.19 37.50 0.00
N ARG A 87 -42.34 37.10 0.55
CA ARG A 87 -43.46 36.58 -0.24
C ARG A 87 -43.99 37.70 -1.13
N ILE A 88 -44.02 37.44 -2.43
CA ILE A 88 -44.48 38.38 -3.45
C ILE A 88 -45.84 37.88 -3.92
N GLY A 89 -46.87 38.72 -3.80
CA GLY A 89 -48.25 38.39 -4.16
C GLY A 89 -49.21 39.48 -3.69
N PHE A 90 -50.37 39.60 -4.33
CA PHE A 90 -51.43 40.50 -3.90
C PHE A 90 -51.98 40.04 -2.55
N LYS A 91 -51.83 40.88 -1.51
CA LYS A 91 -52.62 40.70 -0.29
C LYS A 91 -54.00 41.25 -0.57
N GLN A 92 -55.00 40.37 -0.59
CA GLN A 92 -56.40 40.80 -0.58
C GLN A 92 -56.60 41.53 0.77
N LYS A 93 -56.98 42.81 0.70
CA LYS A 93 -57.44 43.54 1.86
C LYS A 93 -58.80 42.94 2.21
N ASP A 94 -58.89 42.30 3.36
CA ASP A 94 -60.18 41.97 3.94
C ASP A 94 -60.80 43.28 4.44
N ASP A 95 -61.99 43.61 3.92
CA ASP A 95 -62.83 44.76 4.31
C ASP A 95 -63.40 44.59 5.74
#